data_AF-A0A7Y1VF78-F1
#
_entry.id   AF-A0A7Y1VF78-F1
#
_cell.length_a   1.000
_cell.length_b   1.000
_cell.length_c   1.000
_cell.angle_alpha   90.00
_cell.angle_beta   90.00
_cell.angle_gamma   90.00
#
_symmetry.space_group_name_H-M   'P 1'
#
loop_
_entity.id
_entity.type
_entity.pdbx_description
1 polymer ?
#
loop_
_entity_poly.entity_id
_entity_poly.type
_entity_poly.pdbx_seq_one_letter_code
_entity_poly.pdbx_strand_id
1 'polypeptide(L)'
;MLLPLMRRFILKGVMGVTTPWGVYIDAEVDWESNRGRRLIRHELEHVAQFKRYGTLRFMYLYAREYLRNRRVGMRHQQAYYNISYETAARQAARELSV
;
A
#
# COMPACT_ATOMS: atom_id res chain seq x y z
N MET A 1 -0.52 -13.19 -17.02
CA MET A 1 0.88 -13.68 -17.04
C MET A 1 1.82 -12.96 -16.07
N LEU A 2 1.47 -11.79 -15.50
CA LEU A 2 2.30 -11.04 -14.53
C LEU A 2 2.21 -11.51 -13.05
N LEU A 3 1.13 -12.19 -12.66
CA LEU A 3 0.90 -12.68 -11.28
C LEU A 3 2.05 -13.52 -10.67
N PRO A 4 2.63 -14.51 -11.37
CA PRO A 4 3.63 -15.41 -10.78
C PRO A 4 4.95 -14.70 -10.44
N LEU A 5 5.33 -13.73 -11.26
CA LEU A 5 6.56 -12.94 -11.09
C LEU A 5 6.43 -11.94 -9.92
N MET A 6 5.28 -11.29 -9.78
CA MET A 6 5.01 -10.40 -8.64
C MET A 6 5.08 -11.16 -7.31
N ARG A 7 4.52 -12.38 -7.27
CA ARG A 7 4.52 -13.24 -6.08
C ARG A 7 5.93 -13.64 -5.63
N ARG A 8 6.86 -13.84 -6.56
CA ARG A 8 8.20 -14.37 -6.26
C ARG A 8 9.21 -13.31 -5.79
N PHE A 9 9.00 -12.04 -6.12
CA PHE A 9 10.01 -10.99 -5.86
C PHE A 9 9.49 -9.74 -5.14
N ILE A 10 8.18 -9.44 -5.18
CA ILE A 10 7.63 -8.21 -4.59
C ILE A 10 6.99 -8.46 -3.22
N LEU A 11 6.46 -9.66 -2.97
CA LEU A 11 5.63 -9.95 -1.80
C LEU A 11 6.38 -10.55 -0.60
N LYS A 12 7.68 -10.84 -0.70
CA LYS A 12 8.38 -11.54 0.38
C LYS A 12 8.52 -10.62 1.61
N GLY A 13 7.78 -10.92 2.67
CA GLY A 13 7.69 -10.11 3.88
C GLY A 13 6.66 -8.96 3.81
N VAL A 14 5.84 -8.90 2.77
CA VAL A 14 4.74 -7.93 2.62
C VAL A 14 3.43 -8.64 2.94
N MET A 15 2.71 -8.18 3.96
CA MET A 15 1.45 -8.81 4.38
C MET A 15 0.28 -8.49 3.45
N GLY A 16 0.34 -7.39 2.70
CA GLY A 16 -0.73 -6.95 1.80
C GLY A 16 -0.22 -5.97 0.74
N VAL A 17 -0.81 -6.02 -0.46
CA VAL A 17 -0.58 -5.02 -1.50
C VAL A 17 -1.80 -4.84 -2.39
N THR A 18 -2.07 -3.59 -2.73
CA THR A 18 -3.08 -3.22 -3.71
C THR A 18 -2.45 -2.89 -5.04
N THR A 19 -3.03 -3.46 -6.09
CA THR A 19 -2.66 -3.21 -7.48
C THR A 19 -3.90 -2.79 -8.28
N PRO A 20 -3.75 -2.32 -9.53
CA PRO A 20 -4.89 -2.02 -10.39
C PRO A 20 -5.85 -3.20 -10.62
N TRP A 21 -5.37 -4.43 -10.44
CA TRP A 21 -6.06 -5.66 -10.81
C TRP A 21 -6.66 -6.40 -9.61
N GLY A 22 -6.35 -5.95 -8.39
CA GLY A 22 -6.79 -6.62 -7.18
C GLY A 22 -5.92 -6.31 -5.96
N VAL A 23 -6.44 -6.72 -4.82
CA VAL A 23 -5.76 -6.72 -3.52
C VAL A 23 -5.25 -8.13 -3.25
N TYR A 24 -3.99 -8.24 -2.90
CA TYR A 24 -3.34 -9.49 -2.56
C TYR A 24 -2.92 -9.44 -1.10
N ILE A 25 -3.34 -10.42 -0.31
CA ILE A 25 -3.03 -10.52 1.11
C ILE A 25 -2.32 -11.85 1.35
N ASP A 26 -1.35 -11.83 2.26
CA ASP A 26 -0.67 -13.03 2.71
C ASP A 26 -1.66 -14.00 3.39
N ALA A 27 -1.61 -15.27 3.05
CA ALA A 27 -2.53 -16.28 3.54
C ALA A 27 -2.41 -16.51 5.06
N GLU A 28 -1.30 -16.11 5.67
CA GLU A 28 -1.05 -16.23 7.12
C GLU A 28 -1.68 -15.08 7.93
N VAL A 29 -2.29 -14.08 7.28
CA VAL A 29 -2.97 -12.99 7.98
C VAL A 29 -4.26 -13.49 8.63
N ASP A 30 -4.32 -13.36 9.96
CA ASP A 30 -5.57 -13.49 10.71
C ASP A 30 -6.47 -12.27 10.49
N TRP A 31 -7.50 -12.46 9.66
CA TRP A 31 -8.47 -11.43 9.28
C TRP A 31 -9.36 -10.94 10.41
N GLU A 32 -9.60 -11.78 11.42
CA GLU A 32 -10.44 -11.42 12.56
C GLU A 32 -9.68 -10.57 13.57
N SER A 33 -8.34 -10.70 13.59
CA SER A 33 -7.51 -9.86 14.43
C SER A 33 -7.65 -8.38 14.08
N ASN A 34 -7.49 -7.52 15.10
CA ASN A 34 -7.39 -6.08 14.90
C ASN A 34 -6.28 -5.70 13.91
N ARG A 35 -5.19 -6.48 13.84
CA ARG A 35 -4.11 -6.23 12.86
C ARG A 35 -4.57 -6.53 11.44
N GLY A 36 -5.25 -7.65 11.20
CA GLY A 36 -5.79 -8.04 9.90
C GLY A 36 -6.85 -7.06 9.40
N ARG A 37 -7.80 -6.67 10.25
CA ARG A 37 -8.82 -5.65 9.92
C ARG A 37 -8.20 -4.31 9.51
N ARG A 38 -7.17 -3.86 10.23
CA ARG A 38 -6.42 -2.65 9.88
C ARG A 38 -5.65 -2.79 8.56
N LEU A 39 -5.06 -3.95 8.30
CA LEU A 39 -4.39 -4.24 7.03
C LEU A 39 -5.38 -4.17 5.86
N ILE A 40 -6.55 -4.82 5.98
CA ILE A 40 -7.60 -4.74 4.95
C ILE A 40 -7.99 -3.28 4.69
N ARG A 41 -8.24 -2.50 5.75
CA ARG A 41 -8.67 -1.11 5.59
C ARG A 41 -7.60 -0.24 4.95
N HIS A 42 -6.32 -0.51 5.23
CA HIS A 42 -5.19 0.12 4.55
C HIS A 42 -5.22 -0.16 3.04
N GLU A 43 -5.37 -1.43 2.65
CA GLU A 43 -5.43 -1.81 1.23
C GLU A 43 -6.67 -1.23 0.52
N LEU A 44 -7.82 -1.21 1.18
CA LEU A 44 -9.04 -0.63 0.62
C LEU A 44 -8.91 0.89 0.38
N GLU A 45 -8.11 1.60 1.17
CA GLU A 45 -7.81 3.00 0.91
C GLU A 45 -6.98 3.17 -0.37
N HIS A 46 -6.04 2.26 -0.65
CA HIS A 46 -5.36 2.25 -1.94
C HIS A 46 -6.32 1.93 -3.11
N VAL A 47 -7.31 1.05 -2.92
CA VAL A 47 -8.36 0.82 -3.93
C VAL A 47 -9.14 2.12 -4.20
N ALA A 48 -9.52 2.86 -3.15
CA ALA A 48 -10.19 4.14 -3.29
C ALA A 48 -9.32 5.17 -4.04
N GLN A 49 -8.02 5.21 -3.75
CA GLN A 49 -7.07 6.09 -4.43
C GLN A 49 -6.90 5.71 -5.91
N PHE A 50 -6.77 4.42 -6.24
CA PHE A 50 -6.76 3.93 -7.62
C PHE A 50 -8.02 4.35 -8.38
N LYS A 51 -9.20 4.22 -7.76
CA LYS A 51 -10.48 4.66 -8.35
C LYS A 51 -10.55 6.17 -8.54
N ARG A 52 -10.07 6.94 -7.55
CA ARG A 52 -10.12 8.41 -7.56
C ARG A 52 -9.21 9.05 -8.61
N TYR A 53 -7.99 8.54 -8.76
CA TYR A 53 -6.99 9.15 -9.64
C TYR A 53 -6.85 8.44 -10.98
N GLY A 54 -7.30 7.18 -11.08
CA GLY A 54 -6.97 6.29 -12.19
C GLY A 54 -5.56 5.72 -12.06
N THR A 55 -5.35 4.54 -12.65
CA THR A 55 -4.13 3.74 -12.49
C THR A 55 -2.85 4.49 -12.80
N LEU A 56 -2.72 5.05 -14.01
CA LEU A 56 -1.46 5.67 -14.45
C LEU A 56 -1.10 6.89 -13.61
N ARG A 57 -2.09 7.75 -13.34
CA ARG A 57 -1.89 8.97 -12.56
C ARG A 57 -1.55 8.65 -11.11
N PHE A 58 -2.22 7.67 -10.50
CA PHE A 58 -1.91 7.29 -9.13
C PHE A 58 -0.48 6.76 -8.99
N MET A 59 -0.07 5.83 -9.88
CA MET A 59 1.30 5.29 -9.88
C MET A 59 2.35 6.39 -10.09
N TYR A 60 2.09 7.34 -10.99
CA TYR A 60 2.97 8.50 -11.18
C TYR A 60 3.08 9.36 -9.93
N LEU A 61 1.95 9.73 -9.30
CA LEU A 61 1.94 10.57 -8.10
C LEU A 61 2.67 9.88 -6.93
N TYR A 62 2.42 8.59 -6.75
CA TYR A 62 3.05 7.75 -5.75
C TYR A 62 4.58 7.70 -5.94
N ALA A 63 5.03 7.35 -7.15
CA ALA A 63 6.46 7.29 -7.48
C ALA A 63 7.14 8.66 -7.36
N ARG A 64 6.47 9.74 -7.79
CA ARG A 64 6.98 11.10 -7.69
C ARG A 64 7.24 11.51 -6.24
N GLU A 65 6.31 11.23 -5.33
CA GLU A 65 6.50 11.54 -3.90
C GLU A 65 7.62 10.72 -3.28
N TYR A 66 7.67 9.42 -3.58
CA TYR A 66 8.77 8.57 -3.13
C TYR A 66 10.13 9.11 -3.59
N LEU A 67 10.27 9.43 -4.88
CA LEU A 67 11.52 9.96 -5.44
C LEU A 67 11.87 11.33 -4.86
N ARG A 68 10.89 12.21 -4.65
CA ARG A 68 11.11 13.50 -3.96
C ARG A 68 11.65 13.27 -2.56
N ASN A 69 11.05 12.37 -1.79
CA ASN A 69 11.47 12.03 -0.43
C ASN A 69 12.89 11.44 -0.41
N ARG A 70 13.23 10.58 -1.38
CA ARG A 70 14.59 10.05 -1.54
C ARG A 70 15.61 11.12 -1.91
N ARG A 71 15.24 12.08 -2.76
CA ARG A 71 16.12 13.19 -3.19
C ARG A 71 16.50 14.14 -2.05
N VAL A 72 15.64 14.27 -1.03
CA VAL A 72 15.94 15.05 0.18
C VAL A 72 16.68 14.22 1.25
N GLY A 73 17.20 13.05 0.90
CA GLY A 73 18.07 12.25 1.77
C GLY A 73 17.37 11.22 2.66
N MET A 74 16.05 11.10 2.62
CA MET A 74 15.33 10.10 3.46
C MET A 74 15.73 8.69 3.07
N ARG A 75 15.96 7.79 4.05
CA ARG A 75 16.19 6.35 3.81
C ARG A 75 14.97 5.69 3.17
N HIS A 76 15.13 4.52 2.54
CA HIS A 76 14.04 3.85 1.78
C HIS A 76 12.74 3.76 2.60
N GLN A 77 12.83 3.22 3.81
CA GLN A 77 11.69 3.11 4.72
C GLN A 77 11.08 4.47 5.03
N GLN A 78 11.88 5.46 5.42
CA GLN A 78 11.37 6.81 5.70
C GLN A 78 10.69 7.45 4.48
N ALA A 79 11.28 7.31 3.30
CA ALA A 79 10.72 7.86 2.07
C ALA A 79 9.37 7.25 1.72
N TYR A 80 9.22 5.93 1.90
CA TYR A 80 7.98 5.19 1.73
C TYR A 80 6.92 5.61 2.78
N TYR A 81 7.30 5.63 4.06
CA TYR A 81 6.38 6.01 5.14
C TYR A 81 5.94 7.49 5.08
N ASN A 82 6.67 8.35 4.36
CA ASN A 82 6.29 9.75 4.19
C ASN A 82 5.55 10.04 2.88
N ILE A 83 5.15 9.03 2.12
CA ILE A 83 4.23 9.23 1.00
C ILE A 83 2.87 9.60 1.57
N SER A 84 2.23 10.63 1.02
CA SER A 84 0.95 11.15 1.49
C SER A 84 -0.15 10.08 1.42
N TYR A 85 -0.16 9.29 0.35
CA TYR A 85 -1.08 8.17 0.12
C TYR A 85 -0.93 7.03 1.14
N GLU A 86 0.31 6.75 1.54
CA GLU A 86 0.65 5.78 2.58
C GLU A 86 0.23 6.27 3.97
N THR A 87 0.39 7.57 4.21
CA THR A 87 -0.08 8.22 5.45
C THR A 87 -1.60 8.17 5.55
N ALA A 88 -2.31 8.48 4.45
CA ALA A 88 -3.76 8.39 4.39
C ALA A 88 -4.26 6.95 4.61
N ALA A 89 -3.64 5.96 3.97
CA ALA A 89 -3.97 4.54 4.18
C ALA A 89 -3.74 4.09 5.63
N ARG A 90 -2.66 4.53 6.28
CA ARG A 90 -2.44 4.29 7.72
C ARG A 90 -3.46 5.01 8.60
N GLN A 91 -3.88 6.21 8.23
CA GLN A 91 -4.91 6.94 8.98
C GLN A 91 -6.27 6.22 8.89
N ALA A 92 -6.70 5.87 7.68
CA ALA A 92 -7.93 5.10 7.46
C ALA A 92 -7.91 3.77 8.24
N ALA A 93 -6.76 3.10 8.30
CA ALA A 93 -6.62 1.88 9.09
C ALA A 93 -6.79 2.13 10.61
N ARG A 94 -6.35 3.28 11.15
CA ARG A 94 -6.49 3.58 12.58
C ARG A 94 -7.93 3.84 13.00
N GLU A 95 -8.77 4.35 12.11
CA GLU A 95 -10.19 4.64 12.37
C GLU A 95 -11.03 3.41 12.76
N LEU A 96 -10.54 2.19 12.50
CA LEU A 96 -11.19 0.94 12.95
C LEU A 96 -10.93 0.59 14.43
N SER A 97 -10.19 1.42 15.17
CA SER A 97 -9.80 1.15 16.56
C SER A 97 -10.80 1.70 17.59
N VAL A 98 -12.06 1.93 17.19
CA VAL A 98 -13.15 2.41 18.04
C VAL A 98 -13.95 1.24 18.60
#